data_AF-A0A959ANS9-F1
#
_entry.id   AF-A0A959ANS9-F1
#
_cell.length_a   1.000
_cell.length_b   1.000
_cell.length_c   1.000
_cell.angle_alpha   90.00
_cell.angle_beta   90.00
_cell.angle_gamma   90.00
#
_symmetry.space_group_name_H-M   'P 1'
#
loop_
_entity.id
_entity.type
_entity.pdbx_description
1 polymer ?
#
loop_
_entity_poly.entity_id
_entity_poly.type
_entity_poly.pdbx_seq_one_letter_code
_entity_poly.pdbx_strand_id
1 'polypeptide(L)'
;MSTSLSLGKVDEGKMPSDKSAFLSVYHAVLDTALKAKNEFRDEGNNSWKPFSEVSGTGIRDLQQFLKDTGFMPKANVDGVFGYATQAAVRLFQEYIRTVEGDTSIGAPDGVVGDGTWGQIEKWKQTKQGKPEYKCEWARFSADNPTPEFNKWISLLEKAKQHYLANPSPILALIDQHDKSSDTRKVKDWDTSSRSIHLIGIRRAQETQAGVRVKTQKRMRANDDLFVLLINGMVFKFWGSTDPNPDVADRADVPFIIEGQHDYKFGWHKVKDATLVYRALRPKTVGVLVFRDINKDSSLTETDIANGLDKNPNDSINIHWSGIGSYNYSAGCQVLAGKSYINHKGEVVNCSKYAATKYSELGGTKGRGAYNMFADLVLSLAPEGVQSLVYTLGRDETLFLSDDWDENYVSNTLKKMM
;
A
#
# COMPACT_ATOMS: atom_id res chain seq x y z
N MET A 1 25.29 3.55 25.83
CA MET A 1 24.04 3.59 25.05
C MET A 1 24.43 3.76 23.60
N SER A 2 24.05 2.85 22.72
CA SER A 2 24.27 3.04 21.28
C SER A 2 23.42 4.22 20.81
N THR A 3 23.96 5.10 19.98
CA THR A 3 23.15 6.15 19.32
C THR A 3 22.05 5.47 18.50
N SER A 4 20.79 5.88 18.68
CA SER A 4 19.68 5.34 17.89
C SER A 4 19.80 5.76 16.42
N LEU A 5 19.55 4.82 15.51
CA LEU A 5 19.53 5.11 14.07
C LEU A 5 18.08 5.29 13.61
N SER A 6 17.86 6.27 12.73
CA SER A 6 16.53 6.62 12.24
C SER A 6 16.65 7.46 10.97
N LEU A 7 15.50 7.71 10.32
CA LEU A 7 15.41 8.48 9.08
C LEU A 7 16.20 9.80 9.15
N GLY A 8 17.05 10.05 8.15
CA GLY A 8 17.91 11.24 8.05
C GLY A 8 19.28 11.10 8.71
N LYS A 9 19.54 10.02 9.45
CA LYS A 9 20.89 9.73 9.96
C LYS A 9 21.81 9.30 8.82
N VAL A 10 23.06 9.72 8.88
CA VAL A 10 24.09 9.43 7.86
C VAL A 10 25.39 9.02 8.54
N ASP A 11 26.06 7.97 8.07
CA ASP A 11 27.38 7.60 8.56
C ASP A 11 28.37 8.74 8.29
N GLU A 12 29.36 8.89 9.17
CA GLU A 12 30.43 9.88 9.01
C GLU A 12 31.10 9.78 7.63
N GLY A 13 31.17 10.93 6.93
CA GLY A 13 31.76 10.99 5.58
C GLY A 13 30.87 10.41 4.47
N LYS A 14 29.61 10.07 4.76
CA LYS A 14 28.61 9.61 3.77
C LYS A 14 27.51 10.63 3.46
N MET A 15 27.63 11.85 3.97
CA MET A 15 26.71 12.94 3.63
C MET A 15 26.62 13.12 2.10
N PRO A 16 25.41 13.13 1.51
CA PRO A 16 25.27 13.42 0.09
C PRO A 16 25.84 14.80 -0.25
N SER A 17 26.66 14.87 -1.31
CA SER A 17 27.23 16.12 -1.81
C SER A 17 26.15 17.10 -2.29
N ASP A 18 25.05 16.57 -2.82
CA ASP A 18 23.85 17.30 -3.18
C ASP A 18 22.61 16.61 -2.58
N LYS A 19 22.10 17.20 -1.49
CA LYS A 19 20.91 16.71 -0.78
C LYS A 19 19.64 16.82 -1.63
N SER A 20 19.56 17.83 -2.50
CA SER A 20 18.39 18.05 -3.35
C SER A 20 18.34 17.00 -4.45
N ALA A 21 19.48 16.75 -5.11
CA ALA A 21 19.61 15.67 -6.08
C ALA A 21 19.32 14.30 -5.44
N PHE A 22 19.84 14.04 -4.23
CA PHE A 22 19.55 12.81 -3.49
C PHE A 22 18.05 12.62 -3.23
N LEU A 23 17.36 13.67 -2.78
CA LEU A 23 15.93 13.61 -2.46
C LEU A 23 15.03 13.67 -3.69
N SER A 24 15.54 14.12 -4.85
CA SER A 24 14.74 14.39 -6.05
C SER A 24 13.90 13.19 -6.51
N VAL A 25 14.47 11.98 -6.44
CA VAL A 25 13.78 10.74 -6.81
C VAL A 25 12.57 10.49 -5.93
N TYR A 26 12.67 10.82 -4.65
CA TYR A 26 11.59 10.64 -3.69
C TYR A 26 10.60 11.80 -3.75
N HIS A 27 11.07 13.04 -3.88
CA HIS A 27 10.27 14.26 -3.71
C HIS A 27 9.79 14.88 -5.02
N ALA A 28 9.98 14.21 -6.16
CA ALA A 28 9.65 14.72 -7.50
C ALA A 28 8.26 15.37 -7.61
N VAL A 29 7.25 14.83 -6.91
CA VAL A 29 5.85 15.29 -6.95
C VAL A 29 5.45 16.20 -5.79
N LEU A 30 6.37 16.55 -4.88
CA LEU A 30 6.10 17.53 -3.83
C LEU A 30 6.06 18.96 -4.39
N ASP A 31 5.35 19.84 -3.68
CA ASP A 31 5.38 21.28 -3.95
C ASP A 31 6.81 21.86 -3.80
N THR A 32 7.11 22.91 -4.56
CA THR A 32 8.42 23.58 -4.57
C THR A 32 8.88 23.99 -3.17
N ALA A 33 7.99 24.52 -2.33
CA ALA A 33 8.33 24.92 -0.97
C ALA A 33 8.71 23.73 -0.08
N LEU A 34 8.12 22.56 -0.32
CA LEU A 34 8.42 21.34 0.42
C LEU A 34 9.75 20.72 -0.04
N LYS A 35 10.03 20.73 -1.35
CA LYS A 35 11.33 20.29 -1.91
C LYS A 35 12.50 21.11 -1.35
N ALA A 36 12.29 22.41 -1.19
CA ALA A 36 13.32 23.33 -0.71
C ALA A 36 13.80 23.05 0.74
N LYS A 37 13.06 22.23 1.51
CA LYS A 37 13.50 21.83 2.85
C LYS A 37 14.80 21.03 2.82
N ASN A 38 15.04 20.22 1.79
CA ASN A 38 16.18 19.28 1.74
C ASN A 38 16.26 18.35 2.98
N GLU A 39 15.11 17.91 3.46
CA GLU A 39 14.95 17.03 4.62
C GLU A 39 14.05 15.86 4.25
N PHE A 40 14.20 14.70 4.90
CA PHE A 40 13.26 13.59 4.70
C PHE A 40 11.92 13.91 5.35
N ARG A 41 10.83 13.81 4.59
CA ARG A 41 9.46 13.77 5.12
C ARG A 41 9.20 12.43 5.82
N ASP A 42 9.10 12.45 7.14
CA ASP A 42 8.75 11.29 7.96
C ASP A 42 7.22 11.06 7.99
N GLU A 43 6.76 9.97 8.59
CA GLU A 43 5.36 9.54 8.53
C GLU A 43 4.46 10.18 9.61
N GLY A 44 5.04 10.66 10.71
CA GLY A 44 4.31 11.48 11.68
C GLY A 44 3.84 12.81 11.08
N ASN A 45 2.78 13.43 11.61
CA ASN A 45 2.34 14.72 11.08
C ASN A 45 3.41 15.80 11.27
N ASN A 46 3.60 16.64 10.25
CA ASN A 46 4.55 17.75 10.26
C ASN A 46 6.01 17.35 10.64
N SER A 47 6.37 16.07 10.53
CA SER A 47 7.68 15.53 10.88
C SER A 47 8.63 15.58 9.66
N TRP A 48 9.64 16.42 9.73
CA TRP A 48 10.72 16.47 8.77
C TRP A 48 12.04 16.17 9.47
N LYS A 49 12.87 15.34 8.84
CA LYS A 49 14.13 14.84 9.41
C LYS A 49 15.30 15.38 8.60
N PRO A 50 16.09 16.30 9.16
CA PRO A 50 17.27 16.78 8.49
C PRO A 50 18.31 15.67 8.38
N PHE A 51 19.18 15.80 7.38
CA PHE A 51 20.39 14.99 7.33
C PHE A 51 21.27 15.33 8.54
N SER A 52 21.68 14.30 9.29
CA SER A 52 22.59 14.46 10.43
C SER A 52 23.59 13.32 10.49
N GLU A 53 24.87 13.65 10.60
CA GLU A 53 25.92 12.65 10.70
C GLU A 53 25.91 11.94 12.07
N VAL A 54 26.32 10.68 12.05
CA VAL A 54 26.64 9.86 13.22
C VAL A 54 28.01 9.21 13.01
N SER A 55 28.80 9.15 14.07
CA SER A 55 30.14 8.56 14.01
C SER A 55 30.09 7.07 13.67
N GLY A 56 31.08 6.60 12.92
CA GLY A 56 31.26 5.19 12.59
C GLY A 56 30.46 4.70 11.38
N THR A 57 30.12 3.41 11.38
CA THR A 57 29.59 2.67 10.22
C THR A 57 28.22 2.02 10.48
N GLY A 58 27.55 2.39 11.57
CA GLY A 58 26.38 1.68 12.08
C GLY A 58 25.22 1.60 11.08
N ILE A 59 25.06 2.59 10.18
CA ILE A 59 24.02 2.55 9.15
C ILE A 59 24.39 1.57 8.04
N ARG A 60 25.64 1.55 7.58
CA ARG A 60 26.08 0.54 6.60
C ARG A 60 26.01 -0.87 7.16
N ASP A 61 26.38 -1.07 8.43
CA ASP A 61 26.29 -2.37 9.09
C ASP A 61 24.83 -2.85 9.19
N LEU A 62 23.90 -1.94 9.52
CA LEU A 62 22.46 -2.18 9.49
C LEU A 62 21.96 -2.52 8.08
N GLN A 63 22.33 -1.71 7.08
CA GLN A 63 21.91 -1.92 5.69
C GLN A 63 22.41 -3.27 5.15
N GLN A 64 23.66 -3.64 5.47
CA GLN A 64 24.24 -4.92 5.10
C GLN A 64 23.47 -6.07 5.77
N PHE A 65 23.16 -5.97 7.07
CA PHE A 65 22.31 -6.94 7.76
C PHE A 65 20.94 -7.09 7.10
N LEU A 66 20.23 -5.99 6.83
CA LEU A 66 18.90 -6.01 6.21
C LEU A 66 18.94 -6.60 4.79
N LYS A 67 20.03 -6.37 4.05
CA LYS A 67 20.27 -6.96 2.73
C LYS A 67 20.46 -8.47 2.83
N ASP A 68 21.38 -8.91 3.68
CA ASP A 68 21.78 -10.32 3.78
C ASP A 68 20.68 -11.20 4.37
N THR A 69 19.85 -10.63 5.25
CA THR A 69 18.68 -11.30 5.84
C THR A 69 17.44 -11.23 4.96
N GLY A 70 17.44 -10.41 3.90
CA GLY A 70 16.39 -10.35 2.89
C GLY A 70 15.22 -9.40 3.18
N PHE A 71 15.33 -8.53 4.18
CA PHE A 71 14.38 -7.44 4.41
C PHE A 71 14.56 -6.25 3.46
N MET A 72 15.76 -6.11 2.90
CA MET A 72 16.11 -5.09 1.91
C MET A 72 17.04 -5.68 0.85
N PRO A 73 16.62 -6.72 0.10
CA PRO A 73 17.52 -7.51 -0.74
C PRO A 73 18.22 -6.67 -1.84
N LYS A 74 17.62 -5.53 -2.21
CA LYS A 74 18.10 -4.59 -3.23
C LYS A 74 18.75 -3.34 -2.62
N ALA A 75 19.18 -3.42 -1.36
CA ALA A 75 19.82 -2.32 -0.66
C ALA A 75 21.07 -1.82 -1.38
N ASN A 76 21.14 -0.49 -1.53
CA ASN A 76 22.41 0.23 -1.62
C ASN A 76 22.94 0.40 -0.19
N VAL A 77 24.14 -0.11 0.08
CA VAL A 77 24.82 0.05 1.38
C VAL A 77 25.62 1.35 1.34
N ASP A 78 24.89 2.47 1.37
CA ASP A 78 25.41 3.83 1.14
C ASP A 78 25.73 4.60 2.43
N GLY A 79 25.24 4.12 3.58
CA GLY A 79 25.38 4.81 4.86
C GLY A 79 24.37 5.93 5.09
N VAL A 80 23.34 6.05 4.26
CA VAL A 80 22.23 6.99 4.45
C VAL A 80 20.99 6.24 4.93
N PHE A 81 20.51 6.56 6.13
CA PHE A 81 19.25 6.02 6.64
C PHE A 81 18.07 6.74 5.96
N GLY A 82 17.78 6.33 4.72
CA GLY A 82 16.69 6.86 3.92
C GLY A 82 15.38 6.08 4.04
N TYR A 83 14.46 6.35 3.11
CA TYR A 83 13.12 5.76 3.08
C TYR A 83 13.09 4.24 2.97
N ALA A 84 13.98 3.66 2.15
CA ALA A 84 14.09 2.23 1.97
C ALA A 84 14.63 1.55 3.25
N THR A 85 15.69 2.11 3.85
CA THR A 85 16.23 1.63 5.14
C THR A 85 15.15 1.66 6.23
N GLN A 86 14.38 2.75 6.33
CA GLN A 86 13.31 2.85 7.33
C GLN A 86 12.19 1.83 7.11
N ALA A 87 11.79 1.58 5.86
CA ALA A 87 10.80 0.56 5.52
C ALA A 87 11.31 -0.85 5.86
N ALA A 88 12.56 -1.16 5.51
CA ALA A 88 13.17 -2.44 5.84
C ALA A 88 13.33 -2.68 7.35
N VAL A 89 13.64 -1.63 8.13
CA VAL A 89 13.65 -1.72 9.60
C VAL A 89 12.25 -2.01 10.14
N ARG A 90 11.20 -1.32 9.64
CA ARG A 90 9.81 -1.64 10.04
C ARG A 90 9.42 -3.06 9.67
N LEU A 91 9.82 -3.55 8.50
CA LEU A 91 9.61 -4.94 8.08
C LEU A 91 10.32 -5.94 8.99
N PHE A 92 11.58 -5.68 9.37
CA PHE A 92 12.30 -6.50 10.35
C PHE A 92 11.57 -6.50 11.70
N GLN A 93 11.21 -5.31 12.21
CA GLN A 93 10.47 -5.18 13.48
C GLN A 93 9.15 -5.94 13.44
N GLU A 94 8.38 -5.82 12.36
CA GLU A 94 7.11 -6.52 12.18
C GLU A 94 7.31 -8.03 12.05
N TYR A 95 8.35 -8.49 11.35
CA TYR A 95 8.69 -9.91 11.22
C TYR A 95 9.02 -10.54 12.57
N ILE A 96 9.83 -9.87 13.39
CA ILE A 96 10.16 -10.33 14.74
C ILE A 96 8.89 -10.47 15.59
N ARG A 97 7.94 -9.52 15.50
CA ARG A 97 6.69 -9.56 16.25
C ARG A 97 5.73 -10.65 15.78
N THR A 98 5.61 -10.82 14.46
CA THR A 98 4.49 -11.58 13.85
C THR A 98 4.89 -12.97 13.39
N VAL A 99 6.13 -13.16 12.96
CA VAL A 99 6.64 -14.45 12.48
C VAL A 99 7.48 -15.13 13.55
N GLU A 100 8.39 -14.42 14.22
CA GLU A 100 9.18 -14.98 15.32
C GLU A 100 8.43 -14.92 16.67
N GLY A 101 7.33 -14.17 16.75
CA GLY A 101 6.47 -14.07 17.94
C GLY A 101 7.09 -13.29 19.11
N ASP A 102 8.19 -12.58 18.90
CA ASP A 102 8.90 -11.85 19.95
C ASP A 102 8.44 -10.39 20.02
N THR A 103 7.40 -10.14 20.82
CA THR A 103 6.83 -8.80 20.98
C THR A 103 7.71 -7.81 21.76
N SER A 104 8.83 -8.27 22.34
CA SER A 104 9.75 -7.41 23.12
C SER A 104 10.45 -6.34 22.28
N ILE A 105 10.50 -6.52 20.96
CA ILE A 105 11.09 -5.55 20.02
C ILE A 105 10.34 -4.20 19.98
N GLY A 106 9.10 -4.15 20.49
CA GLY A 106 8.29 -2.92 20.49
C GLY A 106 7.47 -2.75 19.20
N ALA A 107 6.97 -1.54 18.95
CA ALA A 107 6.19 -1.25 17.74
C ALA A 107 7.10 -1.19 16.49
N PRO A 108 6.58 -1.48 15.28
CA PRO A 108 7.32 -1.31 14.03
C PRO A 108 7.42 0.18 13.65
N ASP A 109 8.21 0.95 14.40
CA ASP A 109 8.35 2.40 14.28
C ASP A 109 9.43 2.85 13.28
N GLY A 110 10.29 1.93 12.82
CA GLY A 110 11.38 2.23 11.91
C GLY A 110 12.60 2.89 12.58
N VAL A 111 12.67 2.87 13.91
CA VAL A 111 13.80 3.37 14.71
C VAL A 111 14.62 2.21 15.24
N VAL A 112 15.93 2.26 15.03
CA VAL A 112 16.87 1.25 15.53
C VAL A 112 17.46 1.71 16.85
N GLY A 113 16.74 1.43 17.93
CA GLY A 113 17.21 1.57 19.31
C GLY A 113 17.74 0.25 19.90
N ASP A 114 18.00 0.24 21.20
CA ASP A 114 18.58 -0.91 21.92
C ASP A 114 17.79 -2.21 21.72
N GLY A 115 16.45 -2.14 21.70
CA GLY A 115 15.60 -3.32 21.45
C GLY A 115 15.76 -3.90 20.04
N THR A 116 15.87 -3.05 19.02
CA THR A 116 16.08 -3.51 17.64
C THR A 116 17.50 -4.06 17.47
N TRP A 117 18.52 -3.38 18.03
CA TRP A 117 19.89 -3.89 18.03
C TRP A 117 20.03 -5.23 18.76
N GLY A 118 19.39 -5.38 19.92
CA GLY A 118 19.39 -6.64 20.66
C GLY A 118 18.82 -7.80 19.83
N GLN A 119 17.76 -7.56 19.06
CA GLN A 119 17.18 -8.57 18.17
C GLN A 119 18.05 -8.85 16.94
N ILE A 120 18.72 -7.84 16.38
CA ILE A 120 19.71 -8.02 15.30
C ILE A 120 20.87 -8.91 15.79
N GLU A 121 21.41 -8.63 16.97
CA GLU A 121 22.53 -9.42 17.51
C GLU A 121 22.10 -10.83 17.88
N LYS A 122 20.92 -11.00 18.49
CA LYS A 122 20.33 -12.33 18.70
C LYS A 122 20.15 -13.08 17.38
N TRP A 123 19.68 -12.41 16.32
CA TRP A 123 19.53 -13.02 14.99
C TRP A 123 20.87 -13.49 14.43
N LYS A 124 21.91 -12.65 14.47
CA LYS A 124 23.26 -13.04 14.04
C LYS A 124 23.79 -14.21 14.85
N GLN A 125 23.77 -14.13 16.18
CA GLN A 125 24.28 -15.19 17.06
C GLN A 125 23.60 -16.55 16.84
N THR A 126 22.28 -16.55 16.60
CA THR A 126 21.50 -17.79 16.52
C THR A 126 21.40 -18.36 15.11
N LYS A 127 21.46 -17.52 14.08
CA LYS A 127 21.14 -17.89 12.68
C LYS A 127 22.29 -17.69 11.69
N GLN A 128 23.33 -16.90 12.00
CA GLN A 128 24.43 -16.66 11.04
C GLN A 128 25.11 -17.97 10.64
N GLY A 129 25.39 -18.12 9.34
CA GLY A 129 25.93 -19.35 8.77
C GLY A 129 24.89 -20.47 8.54
N LYS A 130 23.62 -20.25 8.89
CA LYS A 130 22.53 -21.21 8.69
C LYS A 130 21.52 -20.70 7.65
N PRO A 131 20.71 -21.59 7.02
CA PRO A 131 19.66 -21.18 6.08
C PRO A 131 18.62 -20.20 6.66
N GLU A 132 18.42 -20.21 7.97
CA GLU A 132 17.51 -19.32 8.70
C GLU A 132 18.05 -17.89 8.84
N TYR A 133 19.32 -17.63 8.48
CA TYR A 133 19.82 -16.26 8.46
C TYR A 133 19.02 -15.38 7.50
N LYS A 134 18.58 -15.96 6.38
CA LYS A 134 17.60 -15.34 5.49
C LYS A 134 16.19 -15.56 6.04
N CYS A 135 15.45 -14.47 6.19
CA CYS A 135 14.07 -14.52 6.64
C CYS A 135 13.20 -15.31 5.67
N GLU A 136 12.07 -15.82 6.16
CA GLU A 136 11.18 -16.67 5.37
C GLU A 136 10.67 -15.95 4.09
N TRP A 137 10.40 -14.65 4.18
CA TRP A 137 9.96 -13.84 3.03
C TRP A 137 10.94 -13.85 1.85
N ALA A 138 12.24 -13.96 2.14
CA ALA A 138 13.29 -13.99 1.12
C ALA A 138 13.39 -15.34 0.38
N ARG A 139 12.61 -16.35 0.80
CA ARG A 139 12.57 -17.68 0.18
C ARG A 139 11.49 -17.78 -0.92
N PHE A 140 10.56 -16.83 -0.94
CA PHE A 140 9.51 -16.76 -1.96
C PHE A 140 9.95 -15.88 -3.13
N SER A 141 9.41 -16.19 -4.31
CA SER A 141 9.57 -15.40 -5.52
C SER A 141 8.47 -15.76 -6.52
N ALA A 142 8.42 -15.08 -7.67
CA ALA A 142 7.55 -15.49 -8.78
C ALA A 142 7.84 -16.92 -9.27
N ASP A 143 9.08 -17.40 -9.10
CA ASP A 143 9.53 -18.74 -9.50
C ASP A 143 9.36 -19.78 -8.37
N ASN A 144 9.13 -19.34 -7.14
CA ASN A 144 8.80 -20.17 -5.98
C ASN A 144 7.68 -19.51 -5.14
N PRO A 145 6.45 -19.45 -5.67
CA PRO A 145 5.34 -18.76 -5.02
C PRO A 145 4.62 -19.65 -4.00
N THR A 146 3.86 -19.04 -3.09
CA THR A 146 2.92 -19.78 -2.24
C THR A 146 1.79 -20.38 -3.10
N PRO A 147 1.12 -21.45 -2.63
CA PRO A 147 -0.02 -22.01 -3.33
C PRO A 147 -1.13 -20.98 -3.55
N GLU A 148 -1.41 -20.12 -2.56
CA GLU A 148 -2.44 -19.09 -2.68
C GLU A 148 -2.09 -18.03 -3.73
N PHE A 149 -0.82 -17.66 -3.86
CA PHE A 149 -0.38 -16.73 -4.90
C PHE A 149 -0.74 -17.23 -6.30
N ASN A 150 -0.49 -18.52 -6.58
CA ASN A 150 -0.84 -19.13 -7.87
C ASN A 150 -2.35 -19.12 -8.13
N LYS A 151 -3.18 -19.30 -7.10
CA LYS A 151 -4.64 -19.22 -7.23
C LYS A 151 -5.09 -17.82 -7.66
N TRP A 152 -4.53 -16.78 -7.06
CA TRP A 152 -4.84 -15.40 -7.44
C TRP A 152 -4.36 -15.05 -8.85
N ILE A 153 -3.16 -15.49 -9.25
CA ILE A 153 -2.68 -15.30 -10.62
C ILE A 153 -3.57 -16.02 -11.64
N SER A 154 -3.97 -17.26 -11.34
CA SER A 154 -4.92 -18.03 -12.15
C SER A 154 -6.27 -17.31 -12.29
N LEU A 155 -6.79 -16.73 -11.20
CA LEU A 155 -8.02 -15.95 -11.23
C LEU A 155 -7.88 -14.70 -12.12
N LEU A 156 -6.78 -13.96 -12.04
CA LEU A 156 -6.54 -12.79 -12.90
C LEU A 156 -6.53 -13.19 -14.38
N GLU A 157 -5.91 -14.32 -14.73
CA GLU A 157 -5.91 -14.83 -16.11
C GLU A 157 -7.31 -15.25 -16.57
N LYS A 158 -8.04 -16.00 -15.74
CA LYS A 158 -9.43 -16.38 -16.04
C LYS A 158 -10.33 -15.17 -16.22
N ALA A 159 -10.19 -14.15 -15.37
CA ALA A 159 -10.93 -12.90 -15.48
C ALA A 159 -10.62 -12.18 -16.79
N LYS A 160 -9.33 -12.07 -17.17
CA LYS A 160 -8.93 -11.50 -18.46
C LYS A 160 -9.58 -12.24 -19.63
N GLN A 161 -9.49 -13.57 -19.67
CA GLN A 161 -10.09 -14.38 -20.73
C GLN A 161 -11.61 -14.26 -20.77
N HIS A 162 -12.26 -14.27 -19.61
CA HIS A 162 -13.71 -14.11 -19.50
C HIS A 162 -14.17 -12.79 -20.11
N TYR A 163 -13.54 -11.67 -19.75
CA TYR A 163 -13.94 -10.34 -20.23
C TYR A 163 -13.53 -10.06 -21.68
N LEU A 164 -12.51 -10.74 -22.21
CA LEU A 164 -12.23 -10.73 -23.65
C LEU A 164 -13.34 -11.42 -24.45
N ALA A 165 -13.84 -12.54 -23.95
CA ALA A 165 -14.93 -13.29 -24.60
C ALA A 165 -16.31 -12.67 -24.35
N ASN A 166 -16.50 -12.03 -23.19
CA ASN A 166 -17.77 -11.46 -22.72
C ASN A 166 -17.55 -10.02 -22.22
N PRO A 167 -17.39 -9.03 -23.13
CA PRO A 167 -17.20 -7.65 -22.71
C PRO A 167 -18.41 -7.14 -21.93
N SER A 168 -18.20 -6.69 -20.70
CA SER A 168 -19.27 -6.03 -19.93
C SER A 168 -19.53 -4.61 -20.48
N PRO A 169 -20.72 -4.02 -20.29
CA PRO A 169 -20.99 -2.64 -20.71
C PRO A 169 -19.99 -1.63 -20.14
N ILE A 170 -19.55 -1.83 -18.90
CA ILE A 170 -18.52 -1.00 -18.25
C ILE A 170 -17.17 -1.12 -18.97
N LEU A 171 -16.72 -2.35 -19.26
CA LEU A 171 -15.43 -2.56 -19.91
C LEU A 171 -15.44 -2.13 -21.39
N ALA A 172 -16.59 -2.21 -22.07
CA ALA A 172 -16.76 -1.68 -23.42
C ALA A 172 -16.54 -0.16 -23.48
N LEU A 173 -16.88 0.59 -22.42
CA LEU A 173 -16.59 2.03 -22.34
C LEU A 173 -15.08 2.32 -22.27
N ILE A 174 -14.29 1.43 -21.66
CA ILE A 174 -12.81 1.55 -21.64
C ILE A 174 -12.25 1.39 -23.05
N ASP A 175 -12.75 0.41 -23.80
CA ASP A 175 -12.28 0.17 -25.17
C ASP A 175 -12.59 1.32 -26.12
N GLN A 176 -13.70 2.00 -25.90
CA GLN A 176 -14.13 3.20 -26.66
C GLN A 176 -13.45 4.49 -26.22
N HIS A 177 -12.82 4.53 -25.03
CA HIS A 177 -12.09 5.71 -24.57
C HIS A 177 -10.84 5.94 -25.45
N ASP A 178 -10.74 7.15 -25.99
CA ASP A 178 -9.77 7.52 -27.03
C ASP A 178 -8.52 8.22 -26.48
N LYS A 179 -8.58 8.72 -25.24
CA LYS A 179 -7.45 9.37 -24.59
C LYS A 179 -6.54 8.38 -23.88
N SER A 180 -5.27 8.75 -23.78
CA SER A 180 -4.33 8.09 -22.88
C SER A 180 -4.89 8.10 -21.46
N SER A 181 -4.82 6.97 -20.77
CA SER A 181 -5.19 6.83 -19.37
C SER A 181 -4.32 5.78 -18.70
N ASP A 182 -4.28 5.80 -17.37
CA ASP A 182 -3.69 4.73 -16.56
C ASP A 182 -4.67 3.55 -16.37
N THR A 183 -5.87 3.59 -16.94
CA THR A 183 -6.78 2.43 -17.02
C THR A 183 -6.49 1.62 -18.27
N ARG A 184 -6.28 0.32 -18.10
CA ARG A 184 -5.92 -0.61 -19.17
C ARG A 184 -7.16 -1.20 -19.84
N LYS A 185 -7.08 -1.32 -21.16
CA LYS A 185 -8.00 -2.14 -21.95
C LYS A 185 -7.82 -3.62 -21.59
N VAL A 186 -8.87 -4.42 -21.68
CA VAL A 186 -8.85 -5.84 -21.23
C VAL A 186 -7.74 -6.64 -21.90
N LYS A 187 -7.53 -6.43 -23.20
CA LYS A 187 -6.43 -7.07 -23.96
C LYS A 187 -5.04 -6.80 -23.38
N ASP A 188 -4.86 -5.65 -22.75
CA ASP A 188 -3.59 -5.16 -22.18
C ASP A 188 -3.47 -5.46 -20.67
N TRP A 189 -4.43 -6.18 -20.08
CA TRP A 189 -4.32 -6.61 -18.69
C TRP A 189 -3.09 -7.49 -18.49
N ASP A 190 -2.32 -7.17 -17.46
CA ASP A 190 -1.17 -7.93 -16.99
C ASP A 190 -1.63 -8.90 -15.92
N THR A 191 -1.30 -10.17 -16.14
CA THR A 191 -1.62 -11.31 -15.28
C THR A 191 -0.32 -12.04 -14.89
N SER A 192 0.85 -11.40 -15.11
CA SER A 192 2.15 -11.97 -14.86
C SER A 192 2.42 -12.17 -13.37
N SER A 193 2.96 -13.34 -13.01
CA SER A 193 3.46 -13.62 -11.67
C SER A 193 4.68 -12.76 -11.28
N ARG A 194 5.34 -12.10 -12.25
CA ARG A 194 6.49 -11.21 -12.00
C ARG A 194 6.09 -9.77 -11.68
N SER A 195 4.84 -9.40 -11.95
CA SER A 195 4.30 -8.09 -11.62
C SER A 195 3.79 -8.03 -10.17
N ILE A 196 3.80 -6.84 -9.59
CA ILE A 196 3.16 -6.59 -8.30
C ILE A 196 1.69 -6.29 -8.58
N HIS A 197 0.80 -7.08 -7.99
CA HIS A 197 -0.65 -6.88 -8.13
C HIS A 197 -1.26 -6.46 -6.80
N LEU A 198 -2.07 -5.40 -6.84
CA LEU A 198 -3.03 -5.10 -5.79
C LEU A 198 -4.42 -5.36 -6.35
N ILE A 199 -5.19 -6.24 -5.72
CA ILE A 199 -6.54 -6.61 -6.17
C ILE A 199 -7.51 -6.06 -5.15
N GLY A 200 -8.36 -5.11 -5.55
CA GLY A 200 -9.51 -4.66 -4.78
C GLY A 200 -10.74 -5.47 -5.18
N ILE A 201 -11.46 -6.00 -4.20
CA ILE A 201 -12.76 -6.64 -4.38
C ILE A 201 -13.81 -5.74 -3.73
N ARG A 202 -14.55 -5.02 -4.57
CA ARG A 202 -15.69 -4.20 -4.14
C ARG A 202 -16.85 -5.13 -3.82
N ARG A 203 -17.30 -5.08 -2.58
CA ARG A 203 -18.39 -5.93 -2.12
C ARG A 203 -19.73 -5.28 -2.30
N ALA A 204 -20.79 -6.05 -2.45
CA ALA A 204 -22.17 -5.57 -2.26
C ALA A 204 -22.48 -4.19 -2.90
N GLN A 205 -21.92 -3.89 -4.08
CA GLN A 205 -22.04 -2.57 -4.72
C GLN A 205 -23.52 -2.22 -4.97
N GLU A 206 -24.32 -3.23 -5.29
CA GLU A 206 -25.76 -3.11 -5.55
C GLU A 206 -26.57 -2.88 -4.27
N THR A 207 -25.98 -3.12 -3.09
CA THR A 207 -26.63 -2.77 -1.84
C THR A 207 -26.51 -1.27 -1.64
N GLN A 208 -27.66 -0.60 -1.55
CA GLN A 208 -27.69 0.83 -1.26
C GLN A 208 -26.86 1.13 -0.02
N ALA A 209 -25.99 2.14 -0.13
CA ALA A 209 -25.14 2.55 0.96
C ALA A 209 -25.97 2.76 2.25
N GLY A 210 -25.59 2.06 3.32
CA GLY A 210 -26.34 2.09 4.58
C GLY A 210 -26.44 3.51 5.14
N VAL A 211 -27.58 3.83 5.78
CA VAL A 211 -27.76 5.15 6.40
C VAL A 211 -26.97 5.20 7.70
N ARG A 212 -25.97 6.08 7.79
CA ARG A 212 -25.32 6.37 9.07
C ARG A 212 -26.30 7.10 9.98
N VAL A 213 -26.66 6.48 11.10
CA VAL A 213 -27.65 6.99 12.08
C VAL A 213 -27.38 8.45 12.48
N LYS A 214 -26.10 8.83 12.65
CA LYS A 214 -25.71 10.18 13.09
C LYS A 214 -25.82 11.26 12.01
N THR A 215 -25.61 10.92 10.74
CA THR A 215 -25.56 11.91 9.65
C THR A 215 -26.76 11.83 8.70
N GLN A 216 -27.60 10.79 8.84
CA GLN A 216 -28.72 10.49 7.94
C GLN A 216 -28.31 10.34 6.46
N LYS A 217 -27.01 10.18 6.20
CA LYS A 217 -26.45 10.01 4.86
C LYS A 217 -26.09 8.57 4.57
N ARG A 218 -26.24 8.20 3.31
CA ARG A 218 -25.93 6.88 2.77
C ARG A 218 -24.41 6.79 2.58
N MET A 219 -23.76 5.89 3.32
CA MET A 219 -22.32 5.65 3.21
C MET A 219 -22.04 4.16 3.35
N ARG A 220 -21.25 3.61 2.42
CA ARG A 220 -20.79 2.23 2.55
C ARG A 220 -19.82 2.07 3.70
N ALA A 221 -19.85 0.87 4.30
CA ALA A 221 -18.88 0.50 5.31
C ALA A 221 -17.49 0.36 4.68
N ASN A 222 -16.46 0.34 5.52
CA ASN A 222 -15.16 -0.17 5.09
C ASN A 222 -15.21 -1.69 5.13
N ASP A 223 -15.83 -2.29 4.12
CA ASP A 223 -16.07 -3.72 4.02
C ASP A 223 -15.54 -4.31 2.71
N ASP A 224 -14.58 -3.67 2.05
CA ASP A 224 -13.94 -4.20 0.85
C ASP A 224 -12.60 -4.89 1.18
N LEU A 225 -12.25 -5.89 0.38
CA LEU A 225 -11.01 -6.66 0.50
C LEU A 225 -9.96 -6.13 -0.47
N PHE A 226 -8.72 -6.03 0.00
CA PHE A 226 -7.55 -5.74 -0.83
C PHE A 226 -6.54 -6.87 -0.69
N VAL A 227 -6.05 -7.40 -1.81
CA VAL A 227 -5.08 -8.50 -1.84
C VAL A 227 -3.83 -8.05 -2.58
N LEU A 228 -2.70 -8.01 -1.87
CA LEU A 228 -1.39 -7.72 -2.43
C LEU A 228 -0.68 -9.03 -2.79
N LEU A 229 -0.40 -9.21 -4.07
CA LEU A 229 0.49 -10.24 -4.59
C LEU A 229 1.88 -9.63 -4.81
N ILE A 230 2.85 -10.07 -4.04
CA ILE A 230 4.22 -9.54 -4.12
C ILE A 230 5.25 -10.62 -3.79
N ASN A 231 6.28 -10.73 -4.62
CA ASN A 231 7.40 -11.66 -4.42
C ASN A 231 6.95 -13.11 -4.14
N GLY A 232 5.92 -13.59 -4.85
CA GLY A 232 5.35 -14.93 -4.65
C GLY A 232 4.49 -15.10 -3.40
N MET A 233 4.21 -14.04 -2.65
CA MET A 233 3.43 -14.07 -1.41
C MET A 233 2.12 -13.30 -1.55
N VAL A 234 1.16 -13.61 -0.67
CA VAL A 234 -0.16 -12.98 -0.60
C VAL A 234 -0.33 -12.30 0.76
N PHE A 235 -0.61 -11.01 0.76
CA PHE A 235 -1.02 -10.27 1.96
C PHE A 235 -2.41 -9.70 1.73
N LYS A 236 -3.26 -9.70 2.77
CA LYS A 236 -4.65 -9.25 2.65
C LYS A 236 -4.91 -8.09 3.61
N PHE A 237 -5.52 -7.05 3.09
CA PHE A 237 -5.90 -5.82 3.78
C PHE A 237 -7.39 -5.60 3.57
N TRP A 238 -7.97 -4.65 4.29
CA TRP A 238 -9.38 -4.30 4.13
C TRP A 238 -9.54 -2.80 4.19
N GLY A 239 -10.67 -2.30 3.70
CA GLY A 239 -10.96 -0.88 3.67
C GLY A 239 -12.17 -0.58 2.82
N SER A 240 -12.10 0.45 1.97
CA SER A 240 -13.20 0.82 1.08
C SER A 240 -12.69 1.22 -0.30
N THR A 241 -13.44 0.81 -1.31
CA THR A 241 -13.27 1.15 -2.71
C THR A 241 -14.24 2.24 -3.17
N ASP A 242 -15.12 2.68 -2.26
CA ASP A 242 -16.16 3.67 -2.50
C ASP A 242 -15.75 5.06 -2.01
N PRO A 243 -16.26 6.13 -2.64
CA PRO A 243 -16.18 7.46 -2.09
C PRO A 243 -17.00 7.57 -0.79
N ASN A 244 -16.53 8.44 0.11
CA ASN A 244 -17.33 8.97 1.19
C ASN A 244 -17.84 10.38 0.82
N PRO A 245 -19.15 10.54 0.59
CA PRO A 245 -19.74 11.84 0.27
C PRO A 245 -19.63 12.86 1.41
N ASP A 246 -19.38 12.45 2.66
CA ASP A 246 -19.23 13.38 3.80
C ASP A 246 -17.95 14.20 3.76
N VAL A 247 -16.91 13.72 3.07
CA VAL A 247 -15.62 14.42 2.95
C VAL A 247 -15.39 14.97 1.54
N ALA A 248 -16.39 14.87 0.67
CA ALA A 248 -16.33 15.35 -0.69
C ALA A 248 -16.76 16.81 -0.78
N ASP A 249 -15.95 17.63 -1.45
CA ASP A 249 -16.31 19.02 -1.77
C ASP A 249 -17.39 19.09 -2.88
N ARG A 250 -17.50 18.01 -3.66
CA ARG A 250 -18.41 17.87 -4.79
C ARG A 250 -19.46 16.81 -4.47
N ALA A 251 -20.70 17.07 -4.88
CA ALA A 251 -21.79 16.12 -4.75
C ALA A 251 -21.67 14.95 -5.74
N ASP A 252 -21.06 15.18 -6.90
CA ASP A 252 -20.82 14.14 -7.93
C ASP A 252 -19.48 13.43 -7.70
N VAL A 253 -19.46 12.65 -6.63
CA VAL A 253 -18.27 11.89 -6.21
C VAL A 253 -17.82 10.92 -7.32
N PRO A 254 -16.50 10.79 -7.54
CA PRO A 254 -15.99 9.86 -8.54
C PRO A 254 -15.95 8.43 -8.00
N PHE A 255 -16.37 7.49 -8.84
CA PHE A 255 -16.14 6.07 -8.67
C PHE A 255 -15.12 5.62 -9.71
N ILE A 256 -13.99 5.05 -9.26
CA ILE A 256 -13.07 4.40 -10.20
C ILE A 256 -13.79 3.26 -10.92
N ILE A 257 -13.57 3.19 -12.22
CA ILE A 257 -14.15 2.13 -13.05
C ILE A 257 -13.56 0.77 -12.65
N GLU A 258 -14.34 -0.30 -12.78
CA GLU A 258 -13.82 -1.66 -12.70
C GLU A 258 -12.80 -1.93 -13.80
N GLY A 259 -11.83 -2.80 -13.51
CA GLY A 259 -10.78 -3.18 -14.46
C GLY A 259 -9.39 -3.05 -13.85
N GLN A 260 -8.40 -2.86 -14.72
CA GLN A 260 -7.00 -2.84 -14.33
C GLN A 260 -6.36 -1.48 -14.55
N HIS A 261 -5.58 -1.00 -13.60
CA HIS A 261 -5.02 0.34 -13.55
C HIS A 261 -3.55 0.34 -13.17
N ASP A 262 -2.80 1.29 -13.72
CA ASP A 262 -1.39 1.50 -13.41
C ASP A 262 -1.21 2.52 -12.28
N TYR A 263 -0.60 2.09 -11.18
CA TYR A 263 -0.30 2.93 -10.03
C TYR A 263 1.19 2.97 -9.73
N LYS A 264 1.67 4.07 -9.15
CA LYS A 264 3.04 4.21 -8.65
C LYS A 264 3.05 4.74 -7.22
N PHE A 265 4.12 4.46 -6.49
CA PHE A 265 4.34 5.14 -5.21
C PHE A 265 4.62 6.63 -5.43
N GLY A 266 3.98 7.46 -4.62
CA GLY A 266 4.15 8.90 -4.61
C GLY A 266 3.66 9.51 -3.31
N TRP A 267 3.48 10.82 -3.29
CA TRP A 267 3.02 11.54 -2.10
C TRP A 267 1.54 11.89 -2.18
N HIS A 268 0.82 11.65 -1.09
CA HIS A 268 -0.54 12.10 -0.86
C HIS A 268 -0.56 13.36 0.01
N LYS A 269 -1.66 14.13 -0.04
CA LYS A 269 -1.80 15.44 0.62
C LYS A 269 -0.66 16.42 0.32
N VAL A 270 -0.07 16.39 -0.88
CA VAL A 270 1.08 17.23 -1.26
C VAL A 270 0.89 18.75 -1.10
N LYS A 271 -0.36 19.21 -1.02
CA LYS A 271 -0.72 20.61 -0.76
C LYS A 271 -0.79 20.98 0.73
N ASP A 272 -0.79 20.00 1.62
CA ASP A 272 -0.83 20.17 3.07
C ASP A 272 0.47 19.62 3.69
N ALA A 273 1.41 20.53 3.95
CA ALA A 273 2.72 20.24 4.52
C ALA A 273 2.67 19.41 5.81
N THR A 274 1.57 19.49 6.55
CA THR A 274 1.40 18.83 7.85
C THR A 274 0.93 17.39 7.70
N LEU A 275 0.24 17.06 6.60
CA LEU A 275 -0.39 15.76 6.37
C LEU A 275 0.22 14.99 5.19
N VAL A 276 1.33 15.42 4.61
CA VAL A 276 1.99 14.70 3.49
C VAL A 276 2.43 13.30 3.94
N TYR A 277 2.11 12.24 3.18
CA TYR A 277 2.64 10.89 3.39
C TYR A 277 2.62 10.06 2.10
N ARG A 278 3.29 8.90 2.10
CA ARG A 278 3.40 8.03 0.93
C ARG A 278 2.07 7.32 0.63
N ALA A 279 1.69 7.30 -0.65
CA ALA A 279 0.55 6.55 -1.14
C ALA A 279 0.75 6.07 -2.57
N LEU A 280 -0.16 5.22 -3.05
CA LEU A 280 -0.23 4.95 -4.47
C LEU A 280 -1.03 6.04 -5.17
N ARG A 281 -0.52 6.46 -6.33
CA ARG A 281 -1.16 7.42 -7.23
C ARG A 281 -1.28 6.83 -8.64
N PRO A 282 -2.22 7.30 -9.47
CA PRO A 282 -2.20 6.98 -10.90
C PRO A 282 -0.81 7.27 -11.49
N LYS A 283 -0.34 6.37 -12.35
CA LYS A 283 1.05 6.36 -12.82
C LYS A 283 1.41 7.60 -13.63
N THR A 284 0.51 8.08 -14.48
CA THR A 284 0.73 9.18 -15.42
C THR A 284 -0.39 10.21 -15.38
N VAL A 285 -1.36 10.11 -16.29
CA VAL A 285 -2.39 11.12 -16.57
C VAL A 285 -3.69 10.90 -15.79
N GLY A 286 -3.84 9.77 -15.11
CA GLY A 286 -5.01 9.46 -14.30
C GLY A 286 -5.78 8.23 -14.74
N VAL A 287 -6.69 7.79 -13.88
CA VAL A 287 -7.59 6.65 -14.11
C VAL A 287 -8.97 7.11 -14.59
N LEU A 288 -9.67 6.23 -15.27
CA LEU A 288 -11.06 6.48 -15.70
C LEU A 288 -12.03 6.32 -14.53
N VAL A 289 -13.03 7.20 -14.47
CA VAL A 289 -14.02 7.23 -13.39
C VAL A 289 -15.43 7.48 -13.94
N PHE A 290 -16.43 6.96 -13.25
CA PHE A 290 -17.81 7.43 -13.34
C PHE A 290 -18.07 8.53 -12.31
N ARG A 291 -19.10 9.33 -12.55
CA ARG A 291 -19.59 10.35 -11.62
C ARG A 291 -20.97 9.98 -11.12
N ASP A 292 -21.17 10.11 -9.81
CA ASP A 292 -22.49 10.05 -9.18
C ASP A 292 -23.33 11.26 -9.59
N ILE A 293 -24.01 11.18 -10.73
CA ILE A 293 -24.76 12.31 -11.27
C ILE A 293 -26.10 12.51 -10.58
N ASN A 294 -26.68 11.43 -10.04
CA ASN A 294 -27.97 11.46 -9.35
C ASN A 294 -27.82 11.78 -7.85
N LYS A 295 -26.59 11.79 -7.32
CA LYS A 295 -26.18 12.16 -5.96
C LYS A 295 -26.76 11.23 -4.90
N ASP A 296 -26.94 9.96 -5.22
CA ASP A 296 -27.46 8.94 -4.31
C ASP A 296 -26.37 8.23 -3.48
N SER A 297 -25.10 8.63 -3.68
CA SER A 297 -23.92 8.08 -3.03
C SER A 297 -23.64 6.61 -3.35
N SER A 298 -24.08 6.17 -4.53
CA SER A 298 -23.87 4.82 -5.07
C SER A 298 -23.45 4.90 -6.54
N LEU A 299 -22.84 3.84 -7.07
CA LEU A 299 -22.58 3.71 -8.50
C LEU A 299 -23.75 2.95 -9.14
N THR A 300 -24.62 3.67 -9.85
CA THR A 300 -25.86 3.11 -10.42
C THR A 300 -25.82 2.99 -11.95
N GLU A 301 -26.82 2.31 -12.52
CA GLU A 301 -27.03 2.27 -13.97
C GLU A 301 -27.19 3.67 -14.59
N THR A 302 -27.74 4.63 -13.84
CA THR A 302 -27.91 6.02 -14.30
C THR A 302 -26.53 6.67 -14.52
N ASP A 303 -25.59 6.43 -13.61
CA ASP A 303 -24.23 6.96 -13.69
C ASP A 303 -23.43 6.31 -14.81
N ILE A 304 -23.60 4.99 -14.98
CA ILE A 304 -22.97 4.23 -16.07
C ILE A 304 -23.49 4.70 -17.42
N ALA A 305 -24.81 4.92 -17.55
CA ALA A 305 -25.44 5.40 -18.78
C ALA A 305 -25.01 6.83 -19.16
N ASN A 306 -24.67 7.66 -18.17
CA ASN A 306 -24.08 8.99 -18.42
C ASN A 306 -22.65 8.92 -18.97
N GLY A 307 -21.96 7.81 -18.74
CA GLY A 307 -20.63 7.54 -19.27
C GLY A 307 -19.49 8.06 -18.40
N LEU A 308 -18.27 7.82 -18.88
CA LEU A 308 -17.03 8.15 -18.18
C LEU A 308 -16.73 9.65 -18.19
N ASP A 309 -16.00 10.10 -17.16
CA ASP A 309 -15.37 11.42 -17.19
C ASP A 309 -14.56 11.60 -18.48
N LYS A 310 -14.74 12.76 -19.15
CA LYS A 310 -14.08 13.05 -20.43
C LYS A 310 -12.54 13.03 -20.33
N ASN A 311 -11.99 13.32 -19.17
CA ASN A 311 -10.55 13.30 -18.91
C ASN A 311 -10.26 12.31 -17.79
N PRO A 312 -9.17 11.52 -17.89
CA PRO A 312 -8.71 10.70 -16.78
C PRO A 312 -8.45 11.54 -15.52
N ASN A 313 -8.63 10.93 -14.36
CA ASN A 313 -8.55 11.55 -13.05
C ASN A 313 -7.24 11.16 -12.34
N ASP A 314 -6.34 12.12 -12.14
CA ASP A 314 -5.02 11.94 -11.55
C ASP A 314 -5.00 12.03 -10.00
N SER A 315 -6.18 12.22 -9.39
CA SER A 315 -6.33 12.45 -7.96
C SER A 315 -6.83 11.23 -7.17
N ILE A 316 -7.26 10.17 -7.87
CA ILE A 316 -7.76 8.93 -7.28
C ILE A 316 -6.58 8.07 -6.78
N ASN A 317 -6.20 8.29 -5.54
CA ASN A 317 -5.08 7.58 -4.90
C ASN A 317 -5.54 6.25 -4.27
N ILE A 318 -4.59 5.49 -3.73
CA ILE A 318 -4.86 4.39 -2.78
C ILE A 318 -4.09 4.67 -1.50
N HIS A 319 -4.80 4.99 -0.42
CA HIS A 319 -4.19 5.56 0.79
C HIS A 319 -4.78 5.05 2.10
N TRP A 320 -4.22 5.50 3.22
CA TRP A 320 -4.64 5.09 4.55
C TRP A 320 -5.93 5.80 5.00
N SER A 321 -6.79 5.09 5.74
CA SER A 321 -7.98 5.67 6.37
C SER A 321 -8.18 5.23 7.83
N GLY A 322 -7.29 5.68 8.71
CA GLY A 322 -7.39 5.39 10.14
C GLY A 322 -7.31 3.90 10.46
N ILE A 323 -8.08 3.46 11.45
CA ILE A 323 -8.26 2.03 11.78
C ILE A 323 -9.47 1.40 11.07
N GLY A 324 -10.01 2.03 10.03
CA GLY A 324 -11.13 1.49 9.27
C GLY A 324 -12.52 1.75 9.84
N SER A 325 -12.65 2.54 10.92
CA SER A 325 -13.96 2.96 11.47
C SER A 325 -14.62 4.11 10.67
N TYR A 326 -13.87 4.72 9.75
CA TYR A 326 -14.32 5.79 8.88
C TYR A 326 -13.54 5.77 7.56
N ASN A 327 -14.18 6.22 6.48
CA ASN A 327 -13.57 6.45 5.18
C ASN A 327 -13.21 7.94 5.04
N TYR A 328 -11.92 8.28 5.05
CA TYR A 328 -11.42 9.66 4.92
C TYR A 328 -11.22 10.10 3.46
N SER A 329 -11.89 9.45 2.50
CA SER A 329 -11.72 9.75 1.09
C SER A 329 -13.00 10.11 0.35
N ALA A 330 -12.92 11.14 -0.51
CA ALA A 330 -13.99 11.55 -1.40
C ALA A 330 -14.05 10.74 -2.72
N GLY A 331 -13.25 9.68 -2.86
CA GLY A 331 -13.23 8.83 -4.07
C GLY A 331 -11.93 8.06 -4.32
N CYS A 332 -10.88 8.28 -3.51
CA CYS A 332 -9.73 7.38 -3.49
C CYS A 332 -10.11 6.04 -2.87
N GLN A 333 -9.32 5.02 -3.15
CA GLN A 333 -9.40 3.75 -2.46
C GLN A 333 -8.68 3.87 -1.12
N VAL A 334 -9.21 3.26 -0.07
CA VAL A 334 -8.63 3.36 1.27
C VAL A 334 -8.39 2.01 1.92
N LEU A 335 -7.27 1.90 2.63
CA LEU A 335 -6.90 0.74 3.44
C LEU A 335 -6.95 1.12 4.93
N ALA A 336 -7.56 0.24 5.72
CA ALA A 336 -7.62 0.33 7.17
C ALA A 336 -6.27 -0.07 7.78
N GLY A 337 -5.81 0.69 8.77
CA GLY A 337 -4.57 0.43 9.50
C GLY A 337 -4.69 -0.57 10.65
N LYS A 338 -5.90 -1.05 10.98
CA LYS A 338 -6.17 -1.84 12.19
C LYS A 338 -5.53 -3.23 12.16
N SER A 339 -5.54 -3.87 11.00
CA SER A 339 -5.19 -5.29 10.87
C SER A 339 -4.96 -5.66 9.41
N TYR A 340 -4.24 -6.76 9.21
CA TYR A 340 -4.05 -7.43 7.93
C TYR A 340 -3.93 -8.93 8.15
N ILE A 341 -3.98 -9.73 7.07
CA ILE A 341 -3.61 -11.14 7.07
C ILE A 341 -2.25 -11.29 6.39
N ASN A 342 -1.30 -11.92 7.09
CA ASN A 342 0.06 -12.13 6.59
C ASN A 342 0.13 -13.25 5.54
N HIS A 343 1.33 -13.50 5.02
CA HIS A 343 1.59 -14.53 3.99
C HIS A 343 1.31 -15.96 4.45
N LYS A 344 1.18 -16.20 5.77
CA LYS A 344 0.83 -17.49 6.38
C LYS A 344 -0.68 -17.64 6.62
N GLY A 345 -1.48 -16.64 6.28
CA GLY A 345 -2.92 -16.65 6.55
C GLY A 345 -3.30 -16.28 7.98
N GLU A 346 -2.36 -15.75 8.77
CA GLU A 346 -2.56 -15.35 10.16
C GLU A 346 -2.98 -13.88 10.25
N VAL A 347 -3.95 -13.58 11.12
CA VAL A 347 -4.39 -12.21 11.38
C VAL A 347 -3.37 -11.49 12.25
N VAL A 348 -2.88 -10.36 11.77
CA VAL A 348 -2.03 -9.45 12.53
C VAL A 348 -2.84 -8.25 12.98
N ASN A 349 -2.84 -7.98 14.29
CA ASN A 349 -3.54 -6.86 14.89
C ASN A 349 -2.58 -5.70 15.18
N CYS A 350 -2.76 -4.59 14.47
CA CYS A 350 -1.95 -3.38 14.59
C CYS A 350 -2.55 -2.32 15.51
N SER A 351 -3.71 -2.56 16.15
CA SER A 351 -4.48 -1.54 16.88
C SER A 351 -3.69 -0.80 17.97
N LYS A 352 -2.67 -1.44 18.56
CA LYS A 352 -1.81 -0.83 19.60
C LYS A 352 -0.92 0.30 19.06
N TYR A 353 -0.58 0.28 17.79
CA TYR A 353 0.34 1.23 17.13
C TYR A 353 -0.25 1.84 15.85
N ALA A 354 -1.49 1.52 15.50
CA ALA A 354 -2.23 2.18 14.43
C ALA A 354 -2.96 3.42 14.98
N ALA A 355 -2.71 4.57 14.35
CA ALA A 355 -3.45 5.79 14.60
C ALA A 355 -4.91 5.64 14.14
N THR A 356 -5.86 6.15 14.92
CA THR A 356 -7.29 6.16 14.51
C THR A 356 -7.62 7.32 13.58
N LYS A 357 -6.88 8.42 13.71
CA LYS A 357 -7.05 9.70 13.02
C LYS A 357 -5.71 10.41 12.88
N TYR A 358 -5.66 11.43 12.03
CA TYR A 358 -4.41 12.16 11.75
C TYR A 358 -3.71 12.68 13.01
N SER A 359 -4.43 13.28 13.96
CA SER A 359 -3.81 13.89 15.16
C SER A 359 -3.08 12.90 16.08
N GLU A 360 -3.23 11.59 15.87
CA GLU A 360 -2.53 10.54 16.62
C GLU A 360 -1.22 10.10 15.95
N LEU A 361 -0.93 10.53 14.72
CA LEU A 361 0.26 10.12 13.99
C LEU A 361 1.53 10.74 14.57
N GLY A 362 2.55 9.91 14.80
CA GLY A 362 3.83 10.28 15.39
C GLY A 362 4.10 9.52 16.70
N GLY A 363 5.32 9.66 17.21
CA GLY A 363 5.77 8.89 18.37
C GLY A 363 5.69 7.38 18.08
N THR A 364 4.92 6.65 18.89
CA THR A 364 4.75 5.19 18.76
C THR A 364 3.59 4.78 17.85
N LYS A 365 2.83 5.74 17.29
CA LYS A 365 1.67 5.49 16.43
C LYS A 365 1.96 5.83 14.97
N GLY A 366 1.82 4.82 14.12
CA GLY A 366 1.89 4.92 12.65
C GLY A 366 0.54 4.63 12.00
N ARG A 367 0.58 4.24 10.73
CA ARG A 367 -0.58 3.84 9.91
C ARG A 367 -0.85 2.33 9.95
N GLY A 368 -0.16 1.59 10.82
CA GLY A 368 -0.40 0.18 11.12
C GLY A 368 -0.27 -0.71 9.87
N ALA A 369 -1.32 -1.47 9.56
CA ALA A 369 -1.38 -2.34 8.39
C ALA A 369 -1.06 -1.62 7.06
N TYR A 370 -1.36 -0.32 6.94
CA TYR A 370 -0.98 0.43 5.75
C TYR A 370 0.53 0.64 5.62
N ASN A 371 1.25 0.79 6.75
CA ASN A 371 2.71 0.82 6.69
C ASN A 371 3.27 -0.52 6.23
N MET A 372 2.72 -1.63 6.72
CA MET A 372 3.11 -2.96 6.23
C MET A 372 2.93 -3.08 4.71
N PHE A 373 1.76 -2.66 4.19
CA PHE A 373 1.52 -2.60 2.74
C PHE A 373 2.58 -1.77 2.01
N ALA A 374 2.82 -0.53 2.46
CA ALA A 374 3.75 0.38 1.81
C ALA A 374 5.21 -0.11 1.87
N ASP A 375 5.61 -0.67 3.01
CA ASP A 375 6.97 -1.12 3.25
C ASP A 375 7.29 -2.42 2.49
N LEU A 376 6.31 -3.33 2.35
CA LEU A 376 6.44 -4.51 1.50
C LEU A 376 6.74 -4.10 0.05
N VAL A 377 5.95 -3.17 -0.50
CA VAL A 377 6.18 -2.74 -1.88
C VAL A 377 7.50 -2.00 -2.01
N LEU A 378 7.82 -1.07 -1.09
CA LEU A 378 9.05 -0.30 -1.17
C LEU A 378 10.31 -1.16 -1.04
N SER A 379 10.29 -2.20 -0.20
CA SER A 379 11.47 -3.04 0.07
C SER A 379 11.59 -4.24 -0.87
N LEU A 380 10.47 -4.81 -1.33
CA LEU A 380 10.45 -6.06 -2.10
C LEU A 380 10.19 -5.88 -3.61
N ALA A 381 9.75 -4.70 -4.06
CA ALA A 381 9.54 -4.45 -5.49
C ALA A 381 10.76 -4.82 -6.34
N PRO A 382 10.61 -5.50 -7.50
CA PRO A 382 11.73 -5.83 -8.40
C PRO A 382 12.59 -4.61 -8.76
N GLU A 383 13.86 -4.85 -9.10
CA GLU A 383 14.77 -3.75 -9.47
C GLU A 383 14.22 -2.99 -10.69
N GLY A 384 14.26 -1.66 -10.64
CA GLY A 384 13.68 -0.79 -11.67
C GLY A 384 12.15 -0.70 -11.67
N VAL A 385 11.43 -1.50 -10.90
CA VAL A 385 9.96 -1.46 -10.82
C VAL A 385 9.52 -0.39 -9.82
N GLN A 386 8.86 0.65 -10.34
CA GLN A 386 8.33 1.77 -9.55
C GLN A 386 6.80 1.84 -9.56
N SER A 387 6.15 0.92 -10.29
CA SER A 387 4.70 0.84 -10.43
C SER A 387 4.18 -0.54 -10.06
N LEU A 388 2.90 -0.61 -9.72
CA LEU A 388 2.16 -1.83 -9.55
C LEU A 388 0.86 -1.76 -10.33
N VAL A 389 0.27 -2.94 -10.51
CA VAL A 389 -0.99 -3.14 -11.21
C VAL A 389 -2.11 -3.21 -10.19
N TYR A 390 -3.05 -2.28 -10.23
CA TYR A 390 -4.25 -2.31 -9.39
C TYR A 390 -5.42 -2.86 -10.19
N THR A 391 -5.98 -4.00 -9.80
CA THR A 391 -7.19 -4.56 -10.41
C THR A 391 -8.37 -4.35 -9.46
N LEU A 392 -9.42 -3.66 -9.89
CA LEU A 392 -10.67 -3.55 -9.18
C LEU A 392 -11.71 -4.47 -9.83
N GLY A 393 -12.14 -5.49 -9.07
CA GLY A 393 -13.26 -6.36 -9.42
C GLY A 393 -14.37 -6.30 -8.37
N ARG A 394 -15.39 -7.13 -8.55
CA ARG A 394 -16.51 -7.27 -7.61
C ARG A 394 -16.51 -8.65 -6.95
N ASP A 395 -17.38 -8.84 -5.95
CA ASP A 395 -17.63 -10.15 -5.33
C ASP A 395 -17.87 -11.24 -6.41
N GLU A 396 -18.62 -10.92 -7.46
CA GLU A 396 -18.97 -11.85 -8.54
C GLU A 396 -17.77 -12.27 -9.40
N THR A 397 -16.72 -11.45 -9.45
CA THR A 397 -15.48 -11.81 -10.16
C THR A 397 -14.83 -13.03 -9.53
N LEU A 398 -15.03 -13.28 -8.22
CA LEU A 398 -14.52 -14.47 -7.55
C LEU A 398 -15.23 -15.75 -8.00
N PHE A 399 -16.40 -15.67 -8.63
CA PHE A 399 -17.10 -16.85 -9.17
C PHE A 399 -16.36 -17.49 -10.34
N LEU A 400 -15.37 -16.79 -10.91
CA LEU A 400 -14.45 -17.36 -11.90
C LEU A 400 -13.34 -18.22 -11.27
N SER A 401 -13.22 -18.21 -9.94
CA SER A 401 -12.27 -19.04 -9.19
C SER A 401 -12.82 -20.45 -8.99
N ASP A 402 -11.96 -21.46 -9.12
CA ASP A 402 -12.29 -22.83 -8.69
C ASP A 402 -11.93 -23.04 -7.20
N ASP A 403 -11.27 -22.06 -6.59
CA ASP A 403 -10.63 -22.19 -5.27
C ASP A 403 -11.40 -21.51 -4.14
N TRP A 404 -12.32 -20.60 -4.46
CA TRP A 404 -13.03 -19.77 -3.50
C TRP A 404 -14.52 -19.74 -3.80
N ASP A 405 -15.33 -19.88 -2.76
CA ASP A 405 -16.77 -19.70 -2.85
C ASP A 405 -17.17 -18.22 -2.70
N GLU A 406 -18.47 -17.95 -2.88
CA GLU A 406 -19.08 -16.63 -2.71
C GLU A 406 -18.90 -16.02 -1.31
N ASN A 407 -18.62 -16.86 -0.30
CA ASN A 407 -18.47 -16.42 1.09
C ASN A 407 -17.02 -16.06 1.45
N TYR A 408 -16.05 -16.37 0.59
CA TYR A 408 -14.63 -16.18 0.85
C TYR A 408 -14.29 -14.77 1.34
N VAL A 409 -14.78 -13.72 0.66
CA VAL A 409 -14.49 -12.33 1.02
C VAL A 409 -15.07 -12.00 2.39
N SER A 410 -16.34 -12.33 2.60
CA SER A 410 -17.04 -12.04 3.86
C SER A 410 -16.36 -12.74 5.04
N ASN A 411 -15.94 -14.00 4.86
CA ASN A 411 -15.25 -14.79 5.88
C ASN A 411 -13.83 -14.27 6.13
N THR A 412 -13.16 -13.77 5.10
CA THR A 412 -11.83 -13.15 5.22
C THR A 412 -11.90 -11.84 5.99
N LEU A 413 -12.90 -10.99 5.72
CA LEU A 413 -13.10 -9.73 6.42
C LEU A 413 -13.47 -9.91 7.89
N LYS A 414 -14.35 -10.88 8.21
CA LYS A 414 -14.70 -11.22 9.61
C LYS A 414 -13.49 -11.59 10.48
N LYS A 415 -12.40 -12.07 9.88
CA LYS A 415 -11.16 -12.37 10.60
C LYS A 415 -10.37 -11.10 10.96
N MET A 416 -10.48 -10.04 10.17
CA MET A 416 -9.69 -8.81 10.31
C MET A 416 -10.42 -7.69 11.07
N MET A 417 -11.73 -7.55 10.89
CA MET A 417 -12.57 -6.48 11.45
C MET A 417 -12.88 -6.74 12.93
#